data_AF-A0A7W7KFI6-F1
#
_entry.id   AF-A0A7W7KFI6-F1
#
_cell.length_a   1.000
_cell.length_b   1.000
_cell.length_c   1.000
_cell.angle_alpha   90.00
_cell.angle_beta   90.00
_cell.angle_gamma   90.00
#
_symmetry.space_group_name_H-M   'P 1'
#
loop_
_entity.id
_entity.type
_entity.pdbx_description
1 polymer ?
#
loop_
_entity_poly.entity_id
_entity_poly.type
_entity_poly.pdbx_seq_one_letter_code
_entity_poly.pdbx_strand_id
1 'polypeptide(L)'
;MGMRSLNYIAISPAAKGRAAGLLKSFNSEEIIVNDERGLVICYETNIAPMHFRDTLGEHCTRDLEQEVAVHSILGGLPKAEFRMVRAGEECGQRGCWEHPFADVIEVSNIDRQFSLLGED
;
A
#
# COMPACT_ATOMS: atom_id res chain seq x y z
N MET A 1 6.49 -17.57 -11.94
CA MET A 1 5.57 -17.25 -10.83
C MET A 1 5.80 -15.77 -10.52
N GLY A 2 4.77 -14.93 -10.54
CA GLY A 2 4.92 -13.50 -10.27
C GLY A 2 5.20 -13.26 -8.78
N MET A 3 5.93 -12.18 -8.47
CA MET A 3 6.26 -11.84 -7.09
C MET A 3 5.04 -11.21 -6.43
N ARG A 4 4.55 -11.81 -5.35
CA ARG A 4 3.34 -11.35 -4.63
C ARG A 4 3.74 -10.59 -3.37
N SER A 5 3.13 -9.42 -3.18
CA SER A 5 3.24 -8.67 -1.94
C SER A 5 1.89 -8.16 -1.48
N LEU A 6 1.58 -8.33 -0.20
CA LEU A 6 0.43 -7.76 0.47
C LEU A 6 0.82 -6.41 1.08
N ASN A 7 -0.01 -5.40 0.86
CA ASN A 7 0.28 -4.03 1.24
C ASN A 7 -0.90 -3.47 2.02
N TYR A 8 -0.61 -2.61 2.99
CA TYR A 8 -1.60 -1.64 3.45
C TYR A 8 -1.03 -0.23 3.46
N ILE A 9 -1.93 0.74 3.27
CA ILE A 9 -1.67 2.16 3.43
C ILE A 9 -2.69 2.70 4.43
N ALA A 10 -2.21 3.25 5.54
CA ALA A 10 -2.99 4.01 6.51
C ALA A 10 -2.69 5.51 6.35
N ILE A 11 -3.72 6.32 6.19
CA ILE A 11 -3.64 7.78 6.04
C ILE A 11 -4.38 8.47 7.18
N SER A 12 -3.75 9.49 7.76
CA SER A 12 -4.33 10.27 8.85
C SER A 12 -5.56 11.06 8.42
N PRO A 13 -6.50 11.38 9.34
CA PRO A 13 -7.65 12.22 9.03
C PRO A 13 -7.27 13.55 8.36
N ALA A 14 -6.18 14.17 8.82
CA ALA A 14 -5.65 15.43 8.31
C ALA A 14 -5.06 15.34 6.88
N ALA A 15 -4.71 14.13 6.44
CA ALA A 15 -4.16 13.88 5.11
C ALA A 15 -5.17 13.27 4.12
N LYS A 16 -6.34 12.78 4.56
CA LYS A 16 -7.37 12.18 3.68
C LYS A 16 -7.70 13.02 2.45
N GLY A 17 -7.89 14.32 2.63
CA GLY A 17 -8.21 15.23 1.52
C GLY A 17 -7.08 15.33 0.48
N ARG A 18 -5.82 15.33 0.93
CA ARG A 18 -4.64 15.33 0.05
C ARG A 18 -4.41 13.96 -0.59
N ALA A 19 -4.82 12.89 0.08
CA ALA A 19 -4.72 11.52 -0.39
C ALA A 19 -5.96 11.05 -1.18
N ALA A 20 -6.91 11.93 -1.48
CA ALA A 20 -8.15 11.57 -2.18
C ALA A 20 -7.90 10.94 -3.57
N GLY A 21 -6.74 11.22 -4.18
CA GLY A 21 -6.30 10.57 -5.42
C GLY A 21 -6.13 9.05 -5.27
N LEU A 22 -5.78 8.54 -4.08
CA LEU A 22 -5.66 7.10 -3.83
C LEU A 22 -6.98 6.40 -4.07
N LEU A 23 -8.11 6.98 -3.64
CA LEU A 23 -9.43 6.36 -3.83
C LEU A 23 -9.79 6.10 -5.30
N LYS A 24 -9.14 6.80 -6.24
CA LYS A 24 -9.32 6.57 -7.69
C LYS A 24 -8.46 5.44 -8.24
N SER A 25 -7.40 5.07 -7.52
CA SER A 25 -6.45 4.02 -7.88
C SER A 25 -6.86 2.64 -7.37
N PHE A 26 -7.83 2.57 -6.45
CA PHE A 26 -8.25 1.33 -5.79
C PHE A 26 -9.75 1.07 -5.99
N ASN A 27 -10.11 -0.21 -6.05
CA ASN A 27 -11.50 -0.66 -6.04
C ASN A 27 -12.08 -0.54 -4.62
N SER A 28 -13.41 -0.55 -4.49
CA SER A 28 -14.10 -0.43 -3.20
C SER A 28 -13.76 -1.54 -2.21
N GLU A 29 -13.45 -2.75 -2.70
CA GLU A 29 -13.10 -3.91 -1.86
C GLU A 29 -11.72 -3.77 -1.20
N GLU A 30 -10.82 -2.96 -1.78
CA GLU A 30 -9.48 -2.70 -1.24
C GLU A 30 -9.51 -1.60 -0.16
N ILE A 31 -10.59 -0.79 -0.12
CA ILE A 31 -10.76 0.28 0.85
C ILE A 31 -11.44 -0.28 2.10
N ILE A 32 -10.64 -0.64 3.11
CA ILE A 32 -11.14 -1.30 4.33
C ILE A 32 -11.77 -0.30 5.30
N VAL A 33 -11.21 0.91 5.40
CA VAL A 33 -11.72 1.97 6.29
C VAL A 33 -11.70 3.31 5.57
N ASN A 34 -12.80 4.06 5.65
CA ASN A 34 -12.86 5.44 5.19
C ASN A 34 -13.83 6.24 6.08
N ASP A 35 -13.39 6.58 7.29
CA ASP A 35 -14.20 7.21 8.33
C ASP A 35 -13.43 8.37 9.02
N GLU A 36 -13.93 8.86 10.15
CA GLU A 36 -13.28 9.93 10.92
C GLU A 36 -11.89 9.58 11.47
N ARG A 37 -11.55 8.29 11.60
CA ARG A 37 -10.25 7.82 12.08
C ARG A 37 -9.18 7.92 11.01
N GLY A 38 -9.56 7.95 9.73
CA GLY A 38 -8.62 8.04 8.61
C GLY A 38 -9.09 7.30 7.36
N LEU A 39 -8.12 6.78 6.63
CA LEU A 39 -8.32 5.92 5.46
C LEU A 39 -7.35 4.74 5.56
N VAL A 40 -7.85 3.53 5.36
CA VAL A 40 -7.06 2.30 5.22
C VAL A 40 -7.38 1.66 3.89
N ILE A 41 -6.34 1.36 3.14
CA ILE A 41 -6.41 0.61 1.89
C ILE A 41 -5.51 -0.61 2.03
N CYS A 42 -6.05 -1.80 1.81
CA CYS A 42 -5.31 -3.05 1.77
C CYS A 42 -5.40 -3.63 0.36
N TYR A 43 -4.27 -4.01 -0.21
CA TYR A 43 -4.21 -4.47 -1.59
C TYR A 43 -3.03 -5.39 -1.84
N GLU A 44 -3.13 -6.15 -2.91
CA GLU A 44 -2.08 -7.05 -3.35
C GLU A 44 -1.43 -6.52 -4.63
N THR A 45 -0.10 -6.58 -4.69
CA THR A 45 0.65 -6.32 -5.92
C THR A 45 1.23 -7.60 -6.48
N ASN A 46 0.95 -7.87 -7.75
CA ASN A 46 1.61 -8.90 -8.53
C ASN A 46 2.65 -8.23 -9.43
N ILE A 47 3.90 -8.25 -8.99
CA ILE A 47 5.01 -7.88 -9.87
C ILE A 47 5.17 -9.02 -10.89
N ALA A 48 4.79 -8.75 -12.14
CA ALA A 48 5.08 -9.65 -13.25
C ALA A 48 6.59 -9.95 -13.27
N PRO A 49 7.01 -11.22 -13.47
CA PRO A 49 8.42 -11.59 -13.55
C PRO A 49 9.19 -10.72 -14.55
N MET A 50 10.45 -10.40 -14.26
CA MET A 50 11.24 -9.45 -15.04
C MET A 50 11.30 -9.72 -16.56
N HIS A 51 11.18 -10.98 -17.00
CA HIS A 51 11.18 -11.36 -18.43
C HIS A 51 9.93 -10.91 -19.21
N PHE A 52 8.89 -10.40 -18.55
CA PHE A 52 7.74 -9.75 -19.19
C PHE A 52 7.89 -8.22 -19.24
N ARG A 53 8.96 -7.64 -18.67
CA ARG A 53 9.17 -6.18 -18.54
C ARG A 53 10.04 -5.58 -19.65
N ASP A 54 10.57 -6.38 -20.56
CA ASP A 54 11.47 -5.93 -21.63
C ASP A 54 10.77 -5.15 -22.76
N THR A 55 9.44 -5.00 -22.72
CA THR A 55 8.68 -4.15 -23.64
C THR A 55 8.32 -2.83 -22.96
N LEU A 56 9.19 -1.83 -23.16
CA LEU A 56 9.00 -0.44 -22.73
C LEU A 56 7.66 0.12 -23.23
N GLY A 57 6.74 0.42 -22.31
CA GLY A 57 5.59 1.31 -22.51
C GLY A 57 4.26 0.66 -22.93
N GLU A 58 4.25 -0.53 -23.55
CA GLU A 58 3.00 -1.18 -24.01
C GLU A 58 2.42 -2.20 -23.02
N HIS A 59 3.18 -2.59 -21.99
CA HIS A 59 2.81 -3.64 -21.04
C HIS A 59 3.04 -3.27 -19.57
N CYS A 60 2.92 -1.99 -19.21
CA CYS A 60 2.76 -1.64 -17.80
C CYS A 60 1.54 -2.39 -17.26
N THR A 61 1.74 -3.35 -16.36
CA THR A 61 0.62 -3.99 -15.68
C THR A 61 -0.07 -2.93 -14.83
N ARG A 62 -1.39 -3.06 -14.66
CA ARG A 62 -2.21 -2.19 -13.79
C ARG A 62 -1.52 -1.92 -12.44
N ASP A 63 -0.89 -2.95 -11.89
CA ASP A 63 -0.16 -2.91 -10.63
C ASP A 63 1.01 -1.91 -10.65
N LEU A 64 1.73 -1.78 -11.77
CA LEU A 64 2.83 -0.82 -11.88
C LEU A 64 2.34 0.63 -11.92
N GLU A 65 1.26 0.90 -12.65
CA GLU A 65 0.66 2.25 -12.70
C GLU A 65 0.06 2.65 -11.36
N GLN A 66 -0.61 1.71 -10.69
CA GLN A 66 -1.15 1.87 -9.35
C GLN A 66 -0.04 2.16 -8.34
N GLU A 67 1.07 1.41 -8.37
CA GLU A 67 2.23 1.62 -7.51
C GLU A 67 2.89 2.99 -7.73
N VAL A 68 3.06 3.41 -9.00
CA VAL A 68 3.58 4.75 -9.32
C VAL A 68 2.65 5.84 -8.76
N ALA A 69 1.33 5.69 -8.91
CA ALA A 69 0.35 6.63 -8.39
C ALA A 69 0.40 6.72 -6.85
N VAL A 70 0.44 5.56 -6.17
CA VAL A 70 0.59 5.46 -4.71
C VAL A 70 1.85 6.20 -4.26
N HIS A 71 3.00 5.87 -4.82
CA HIS A 71 4.27 6.44 -4.39
C HIS A 71 4.39 7.94 -4.68
N SER A 72 3.78 8.42 -5.77
CA SER A 72 3.68 9.85 -6.08
C SER A 72 2.86 10.60 -5.03
N ILE A 73 1.68 10.08 -4.66
CA ILE A 73 0.82 10.69 -3.64
C ILE A 73 1.50 10.68 -2.26
N LEU A 74 2.03 9.53 -1.83
CA LEU A 74 2.74 9.41 -0.56
C LEU A 74 4.06 10.23 -0.55
N GLY A 75 4.63 10.52 -1.72
CA GLY A 75 5.75 11.45 -1.90
C GLY A 75 5.44 12.88 -1.48
N GLY A 76 4.18 13.31 -1.64
CA GLY A 76 3.71 14.64 -1.26
C GLY A 76 3.25 14.76 0.20
N LEU A 77 3.24 13.67 0.97
CA LEU A 77 2.78 13.67 2.36
C LEU A 77 3.94 13.64 3.36
N PRO A 78 3.87 14.41 4.46
CA PRO A 78 4.69 14.22 5.64
C PRO A 78 4.66 12.77 6.14
N LYS A 79 5.83 12.22 6.53
CA LYS A 79 5.94 10.85 7.05
C LYS A 79 5.06 10.59 8.28
N ALA A 80 4.77 11.62 9.08
CA ALA A 80 3.93 11.52 10.26
C ALA A 80 2.42 11.43 9.94
N GLU A 81 2.02 11.52 8.67
CA GLU A 81 0.61 11.50 8.26
C GLU A 81 0.20 10.22 7.52
N PHE A 82 1.14 9.30 7.30
CA PHE A 82 0.84 8.01 6.71
C PHE A 82 1.73 6.90 7.26
N ARG A 83 1.27 5.67 7.05
CA ARG A 83 2.05 4.45 7.20
C ARG A 83 1.75 3.54 6.02
N MET A 84 2.77 2.99 5.40
CA MET A 84 2.67 1.97 4.38
C MET A 84 3.54 0.80 4.81
N VAL A 85 2.97 -0.40 4.80
CA VAL A 85 3.69 -1.65 5.05
C VAL A 85 3.47 -2.57 3.87
N ARG A 86 4.55 -3.23 3.46
CA ARG A 86 4.58 -4.27 2.44
C ARG A 86 5.14 -5.54 3.07
N ALA A 87 4.39 -6.63 2.98
CA ALA A 87 4.76 -7.97 3.44
C ALA A 87 4.71 -8.96 2.27
N GLY A 88 5.64 -9.92 2.23
CA GLY A 88 5.74 -10.92 1.17
C GLY A 88 7.13 -10.96 0.57
N GLU A 89 7.22 -11.13 -0.76
CA GLU A 89 8.51 -11.24 -1.45
C GLU A 89 9.32 -9.94 -1.42
N GLU A 90 8.64 -8.79 -1.36
CA GLU A 90 9.26 -7.53 -0.98
C GLU A 90 8.79 -7.14 0.42
N CYS A 91 9.72 -6.90 1.34
CA CYS A 91 9.42 -6.47 2.69
C CYS A 91 9.84 -5.01 2.86
N GLY A 92 8.98 -4.16 3.39
CA GLY A 92 9.34 -2.77 3.64
C GLY A 92 8.27 -1.95 4.35
N GLN A 93 8.71 -0.85 4.96
CA GLN A 93 7.83 0.13 5.58
C GLN A 93 8.22 1.55 5.14
N ARG A 94 7.21 2.41 4.97
CA ARG A 94 7.39 3.85 4.77
C ARG A 94 6.37 4.64 5.57
N GLY A 95 6.77 5.81 6.06
CA GLY A 95 5.93 6.59 6.96
C GLY A 95 6.03 6.09 8.40
N CYS A 96 5.58 6.92 9.33
CA CYS A 96 5.72 6.70 10.77
C CYS A 96 4.47 7.13 11.54
N TRP A 97 3.33 7.26 10.84
CA TRP A 97 2.09 7.58 11.53
C TRP A 97 1.63 6.37 12.36
N GLU A 98 1.47 6.59 13.66
CA GLU A 98 0.84 5.64 14.57
C GLU A 98 -0.68 5.78 14.41
N HIS A 99 -1.28 4.79 13.74
CA HIS A 99 -2.68 4.83 13.33
C HIS A 99 -3.57 3.97 14.25
N PRO A 100 -4.87 4.28 14.39
CA PRO A 100 -5.78 3.56 15.29
C PRO A 100 -6.42 2.32 14.62
N PHE A 101 -5.71 1.64 13.71
CA PHE A 101 -6.26 0.56 12.87
C PHE A 101 -5.65 -0.81 13.13
N ALA A 102 -4.95 -0.96 14.25
CA ALA A 102 -4.36 -2.25 14.63
C ALA A 102 -5.43 -3.34 14.88
N ASP A 103 -6.68 -2.94 15.12
CA ASP A 103 -7.85 -3.81 15.26
C ASP A 103 -8.42 -4.31 13.93
N VAL A 104 -8.05 -3.68 12.81
CA VAL A 104 -8.49 -4.10 11.48
C VAL A 104 -7.78 -5.39 11.11
N ILE A 105 -8.55 -6.45 10.81
CA ILE A 105 -8.06 -7.82 10.61
C ILE A 105 -7.00 -7.87 9.51
N GLU A 106 -7.24 -7.21 8.37
CA GLU A 106 -6.33 -7.15 7.23
C GLU A 106 -5.01 -6.48 7.60
N VAL A 107 -5.06 -5.36 8.33
CA VAL A 107 -3.87 -4.63 8.80
C VAL A 107 -3.07 -5.51 9.75
N SER A 108 -3.73 -6.11 10.75
CA SER A 108 -3.10 -7.01 11.71
C SER A 108 -2.45 -8.23 11.04
N ASN A 109 -3.12 -8.81 10.04
CA ASN A 109 -2.57 -9.94 9.29
C ASN A 109 -1.32 -9.56 8.49
N ILE A 110 -1.32 -8.40 7.84
CA ILE A 110 -0.17 -7.92 7.07
C ILE A 110 0.98 -7.55 8.01
N ASP A 111 0.72 -6.87 9.12
CA ASP A 111 1.74 -6.55 10.14
C ASP A 111 2.38 -7.82 10.72
N ARG A 112 1.58 -8.86 10.95
CA ARG A 112 2.10 -10.17 11.40
C ARG A 112 3.01 -10.80 10.35
N GLN A 113 2.63 -10.78 9.07
CA GLN A 113 3.47 -11.31 7.99
C GLN A 113 4.76 -10.50 7.83
N PHE A 114 4.67 -9.17 7.92
CA PHE A 114 5.84 -8.28 7.88
C PHE A 114 6.82 -8.61 9.01
N SER A 115 6.30 -8.80 10.23
CA SER A 115 7.12 -9.10 11.40
C SER A 115 7.85 -10.44 11.26
N LEU A 116 7.17 -11.48 10.77
CA LEU A 116 7.76 -12.81 10.56
C LEU A 116 8.88 -12.83 9.51
N LEU A 117 8.92 -11.86 8.59
CA LEU A 117 9.93 -11.73 7.54
C LEU A 117 11.10 -10.81 7.94
N GLY A 118 10.98 -10.09 9.06
CA GLY A 118 11.99 -9.18 9.58
C GLY A 118 12.90 -9.80 10.65
N GLU A 119 12.72 -11.08 10.99
CA GLU A 119 13.45 -11.81 12.04
C GLU A 119 14.63 -12.68 11.52
N ASP A 120 15.10 -12.47 10.28
CA ASP A 120 16.33 -13.09 9.73
C ASP A 120 17.61 -12.27 9.99
#